data_AF-A0A2V9AWV3-F1
#
_entry.id   AF-A0A2V9AWV3-F1
#
_cell.length_a   1.000
_cell.length_b   1.000
_cell.length_c   1.000
_cell.angle_alpha   90.00
_cell.angle_beta   90.00
_cell.angle_gamma   90.00
#
_symmetry.space_group_name_H-M   'P 1'
#
loop_
_entity.id
_entity.type
_entity.pdbx_description
1 polymer ?
#
loop_
_entity_poly.entity_id
_entity_poly.type
_entity_poly.pdbx_seq_one_letter_code
_entity_poly.pdbx_strand_id
1 'polypeptide(L)'
;MGNSRRIPKGEDVSQSSLARTPDDFVKVESRRSTRVERSVPLIVFGQNSLDEPFVERTVSTSVNLHGCRYPSRHDYGVGSWVTLQVVGLNLEPQPPAVRARVRSIHPSQSTRELQQVGVELENPANVWGIITPPQDWLISGETTASLPQFSAAVNPELSPLPSPIQAGMIETKAEREEQPSLLEPKLAEVATFPSPPPAASKPSDPTLSETPKPQRVVVTPDALLNALQEKLQQAAEKAVQTAVGKQVDEAVRNAVAAIGDIRQSSIREIQQLLPSPAETPTAELATKEEIADVTASVIASHWKQEMEKYRAHAEELTQRLARQAAELKRELDRCQEFLGRMSSELEPQVQAHLNDAIAHATSEFDGAAARIMDRRFERLLETTQSVMQEALLKLDARSAEVQASAQGAVNSTLAALQRQAESQMNAVLSETKERAASALSSLDAENRAACEVRRQALEAEVARAAEKSTDQLRKGMKAFLYSCLVAAVSAVDEHSKSTLENLTKDGGKSLQEAHDGGNGSANSANPEGPEILPAPDTDPFTH
;
A
#
# COMPACT_ATOMS: atom_id res chain seq x y z
N MET A 1 -6.54 -52.21 -45.02
CA MET A 1 -7.41 -51.39 -45.91
C MET A 1 -8.14 -50.38 -45.04
N GLY A 2 -8.32 -49.11 -45.39
CA GLY A 2 -7.80 -48.33 -46.52
C GLY A 2 -7.66 -46.85 -46.11
N ASN A 3 -6.83 -46.09 -46.82
CA ASN A 3 -6.34 -44.77 -46.38
C ASN A 3 -6.89 -43.62 -47.27
N SER A 4 -6.68 -42.38 -46.81
CA SER A 4 -6.80 -41.08 -47.53
C SER A 4 -8.19 -40.43 -47.60
N ARG A 5 -8.45 -39.16 -47.19
CA ARG A 5 -7.70 -37.87 -47.10
C ARG A 5 -7.88 -36.98 -48.37
N ARG A 6 -8.64 -35.86 -48.28
CA ARG A 6 -8.25 -34.45 -48.62
C ARG A 6 -9.43 -33.43 -48.74
N ILE A 7 -9.06 -32.15 -48.60
CA ILE A 7 -9.79 -30.86 -48.40
C ILE A 7 -8.91 -29.76 -49.12
N PRO A 8 -9.31 -28.53 -49.60
CA PRO A 8 -10.48 -27.64 -49.32
C PRO A 8 -11.22 -27.01 -50.55
N LYS A 9 -12.28 -26.19 -50.25
CA LYS A 9 -12.75 -24.91 -50.89
C LYS A 9 -14.30 -24.86 -51.00
N GLY A 10 -14.98 -23.72 -50.82
CA GLY A 10 -14.53 -22.38 -50.39
C GLY A 10 -15.68 -21.35 -50.40
N GLU A 11 -15.52 -20.27 -49.62
CA GLU A 11 -16.23 -18.97 -49.66
C GLU A 11 -17.78 -18.93 -49.63
N ASP A 12 -18.33 -18.33 -48.57
CA ASP A 12 -19.06 -17.07 -48.78
C ASP A 12 -19.00 -16.16 -47.53
N VAL A 13 -19.12 -14.84 -47.73
CA VAL A 13 -18.99 -13.81 -46.69
C VAL A 13 -20.38 -13.34 -46.23
N SER A 14 -20.63 -13.29 -44.92
CA SER A 14 -21.67 -12.39 -44.37
C SER A 14 -21.51 -12.08 -42.88
N GLN A 15 -21.85 -10.84 -42.54
CA GLN A 15 -21.85 -10.30 -41.19
C GLN A 15 -23.14 -10.68 -40.43
N SER A 16 -23.01 -11.04 -39.16
CA SER A 16 -24.08 -11.04 -38.15
C SER A 16 -23.38 -11.14 -36.79
N SER A 17 -23.34 -10.13 -35.91
CA SER A 17 -24.27 -9.04 -35.62
C SER A 17 -25.66 -9.52 -35.22
N LEU A 18 -25.87 -9.56 -33.89
CA LEU A 18 -27.15 -9.66 -33.17
C LEU A 18 -27.86 -11.04 -33.17
N ALA A 19 -27.39 -11.91 -32.28
CA ALA A 19 -28.23 -12.93 -31.64
C ALA A 19 -28.26 -12.69 -30.11
N ARG A 20 -28.77 -11.52 -29.69
CA ARG A 20 -28.99 -11.20 -28.28
C ARG A 20 -30.24 -11.96 -27.81
N THR A 21 -30.06 -12.99 -26.99
CA THR A 21 -31.18 -13.81 -26.49
C THR A 21 -32.07 -12.99 -25.54
N PRO A 22 -33.39 -13.26 -25.46
CA PRO A 22 -34.31 -12.46 -24.62
C PRO A 22 -33.93 -12.43 -23.13
N ASP A 23 -33.32 -13.51 -22.65
CA ASP A 23 -32.87 -13.69 -21.26
C ASP A 23 -31.76 -12.69 -20.86
N ASP A 24 -30.96 -12.23 -21.82
CA ASP A 24 -29.82 -11.36 -21.55
C ASP A 24 -30.24 -9.91 -21.29
N PHE A 25 -31.38 -9.47 -21.86
CA PHE A 25 -31.96 -8.15 -21.59
C PHE A 25 -32.51 -8.06 -20.15
N VAL A 26 -33.31 -9.05 -19.71
CA VAL A 26 -33.85 -9.08 -18.34
C VAL A 26 -32.73 -9.11 -17.29
N LYS A 27 -31.60 -9.72 -17.64
CA LYS A 27 -30.40 -9.79 -16.79
C LYS A 27 -29.52 -8.55 -16.85
N VAL A 28 -29.75 -7.60 -17.75
CA VAL A 28 -29.09 -6.27 -17.76
C VAL A 28 -29.83 -5.32 -16.81
N GLU A 29 -31.17 -5.29 -16.87
CA GLU A 29 -32.02 -4.39 -16.07
C GLU A 29 -31.92 -4.57 -14.54
N SER A 30 -31.44 -5.73 -14.08
CA SER A 30 -31.28 -6.04 -12.64
C SER A 30 -29.89 -5.68 -12.07
N ARG A 31 -28.95 -5.18 -12.90
CA ARG A 31 -27.56 -4.94 -12.47
C ARG A 31 -27.40 -3.55 -11.86
N ARG A 32 -26.87 -3.50 -10.63
CA ARG A 32 -26.56 -2.26 -9.88
C ARG A 32 -25.38 -1.46 -10.45
N SER A 33 -24.54 -2.08 -11.28
CA SER A 33 -23.48 -1.40 -12.04
C SER A 33 -23.05 -2.15 -13.29
N THR A 34 -22.69 -1.38 -14.31
CA THR A 34 -22.18 -1.76 -15.62
C THR A 34 -20.95 -2.64 -15.46
N ARG A 35 -20.90 -3.74 -16.21
CA ARG A 35 -19.81 -4.70 -16.17
C ARG A 35 -18.92 -4.51 -17.40
N VAL A 36 -17.62 -4.35 -17.16
CA VAL A 36 -16.59 -4.18 -18.18
C VAL A 36 -15.85 -5.51 -18.34
N GLU A 37 -15.74 -6.00 -19.57
CA GLU A 37 -14.89 -7.14 -19.91
C GLU A 37 -13.44 -6.67 -19.97
N ARG A 38 -12.66 -6.98 -18.93
CA ARG A 38 -11.28 -6.51 -18.78
C ARG A 38 -10.46 -7.52 -18.00
N SER A 39 -9.32 -7.88 -18.57
CA SER A 39 -8.31 -8.73 -17.96
C SER A 39 -7.49 -7.97 -16.92
N VAL A 40 -7.90 -8.04 -15.66
CA VAL A 40 -7.11 -7.54 -14.51
C VAL A 40 -6.43 -8.72 -13.81
N PRO A 41 -5.09 -8.74 -13.63
CA PRO A 41 -4.38 -9.78 -12.90
C PRO A 41 -4.68 -9.74 -11.40
N LEU A 42 -4.97 -10.92 -10.82
CA LEU A 42 -5.37 -11.09 -9.43
C LEU A 42 -4.55 -12.19 -8.75
N ILE A 43 -4.27 -12.01 -7.47
CA ILE A 43 -3.96 -13.10 -6.53
C ILE A 43 -5.18 -13.28 -5.64
N VAL A 44 -5.70 -14.51 -5.60
CA VAL A 44 -6.86 -14.90 -4.80
C VAL A 44 -6.37 -15.75 -3.63
N PHE A 45 -6.70 -15.34 -2.42
CA PHE A 45 -6.50 -16.11 -1.19
C PHE A 45 -7.86 -16.60 -0.72
N GLY A 46 -7.98 -17.87 -0.35
CA GLY A 46 -9.26 -18.45 0.10
C GLY A 46 -9.06 -19.78 0.79
N GLN A 47 -10.18 -20.40 1.17
CA GLN A 47 -10.24 -21.78 1.65
C GLN A 47 -11.10 -22.59 0.68
N ASN A 48 -10.69 -23.84 0.42
CA ASN A 48 -11.48 -24.78 -0.39
C ASN A 48 -12.64 -25.37 0.43
N SER A 49 -13.42 -26.27 -0.18
CA SER A 49 -14.52 -26.99 0.49
C SER A 49 -14.08 -27.96 1.61
N LEU A 50 -12.77 -28.14 1.83
CA LEU A 50 -12.15 -28.94 2.89
C LEU A 50 -11.45 -28.05 3.94
N ASP A 51 -11.74 -26.75 3.94
CA ASP A 51 -11.14 -25.69 4.78
C ASP A 51 -9.62 -25.47 4.59
N GLU A 52 -8.98 -26.12 3.61
CA GLU A 52 -7.56 -25.94 3.31
C GLU A 52 -7.32 -24.56 2.67
N PRO A 53 -6.38 -23.75 3.20
CA PRO A 53 -6.05 -22.46 2.62
C PRO A 53 -5.27 -22.62 1.31
N PHE A 54 -5.63 -21.83 0.29
CA PHE A 54 -4.94 -21.82 -1.00
C PHE A 54 -4.65 -20.39 -1.47
N VAL A 55 -3.71 -20.29 -2.41
CA VAL A 55 -3.34 -19.06 -3.11
C VAL A 55 -3.31 -19.31 -4.61
N GLU A 56 -4.14 -18.62 -5.38
CA GLU A 56 -4.25 -18.78 -6.83
C GLU A 56 -3.92 -17.48 -7.56
N ARG A 57 -3.05 -17.55 -8.57
CA ARG A 57 -2.80 -16.43 -9.50
C ARG A 57 -3.69 -16.62 -10.72
N THR A 58 -4.56 -15.64 -10.98
CA THR A 58 -5.56 -15.71 -12.05
C THR A 58 -5.77 -14.34 -12.70
N VAL A 59 -6.63 -14.27 -13.71
CA VAL A 59 -6.97 -13.05 -14.43
C VAL A 59 -8.49 -12.95 -14.50
N SER A 60 -9.05 -11.81 -14.13
CA SER A 60 -10.49 -11.58 -14.24
C SER A 60 -10.96 -11.62 -15.70
N THR A 61 -12.15 -12.16 -15.93
CA THR A 61 -12.84 -12.13 -17.22
C THR A 61 -13.73 -10.89 -17.35
N SER A 62 -14.28 -10.41 -16.23
CA SER A 62 -15.11 -9.21 -16.18
C SER A 62 -15.13 -8.58 -14.79
N VAL A 63 -15.27 -7.25 -14.73
CA VAL A 63 -15.24 -6.45 -13.49
C VAL A 63 -16.39 -5.44 -13.46
N ASN A 64 -16.90 -5.11 -12.27
CA ASN A 64 -17.80 -3.97 -12.02
C ASN A 64 -17.52 -3.34 -10.64
N LEU A 65 -18.20 -2.25 -10.28
CA LEU A 65 -17.98 -1.58 -8.98
C LEU A 65 -18.11 -2.53 -7.78
N HIS A 66 -19.02 -3.50 -7.87
CA HIS A 66 -19.28 -4.44 -6.77
C HIS A 66 -18.45 -5.72 -6.80
N GLY A 67 -17.61 -5.99 -7.80
CA GLY A 67 -17.00 -7.33 -7.91
C GLY A 67 -16.41 -7.69 -9.26
N CYS A 68 -16.06 -8.96 -9.40
CA CYS A 68 -15.50 -9.50 -10.63
C CYS A 68 -15.92 -10.96 -10.86
N ARG A 69 -15.57 -11.47 -12.04
CA ARG A 69 -15.55 -12.89 -12.36
C ARG A 69 -14.14 -13.29 -12.77
N TYR A 70 -13.68 -14.46 -12.34
CA TYR A 70 -12.39 -15.03 -12.72
C TYR A 70 -12.49 -16.56 -12.87
N PRO A 71 -11.61 -17.20 -13.66
CA PRO A 71 -11.50 -18.63 -13.74
C PRO A 71 -10.69 -19.19 -12.56
N SER A 72 -11.09 -20.34 -12.03
CA SER A 72 -10.37 -21.01 -10.94
C SER A 72 -10.33 -22.54 -11.09
N ARG A 73 -9.32 -23.16 -10.47
CA ARG A 73 -9.20 -24.61 -10.26
C ARG A 73 -9.74 -25.10 -8.92
N HIS A 74 -9.96 -24.21 -7.95
CA HIS A 74 -10.35 -24.56 -6.60
C HIS A 74 -11.87 -24.62 -6.46
N ASP A 75 -12.37 -25.56 -5.66
CA ASP A 75 -13.80 -25.64 -5.30
C ASP A 75 -14.11 -24.69 -4.14
N TYR A 76 -15.07 -23.79 -4.36
CA TYR A 76 -15.53 -22.82 -3.36
C TYR A 76 -16.91 -23.19 -2.83
N GLY A 77 -17.21 -22.77 -1.60
CA GLY A 77 -18.58 -22.62 -1.15
C GLY A 77 -19.20 -21.33 -1.70
N VAL A 78 -20.44 -21.38 -2.21
CA VAL A 78 -21.22 -20.16 -2.44
C VAL A 78 -21.51 -19.53 -1.08
N GLY A 79 -21.10 -18.28 -0.91
CA GLY A 79 -21.16 -17.55 0.37
C GLY A 79 -19.85 -17.54 1.15
N SER A 80 -18.81 -18.29 0.74
CA SER A 80 -17.47 -18.24 1.35
C SER A 80 -16.78 -16.90 1.11
N TRP A 81 -15.87 -16.54 2.01
CA TRP A 81 -15.03 -15.34 1.89
C TRP A 81 -13.71 -15.67 1.18
N VAL A 82 -13.27 -14.73 0.34
CA VAL A 82 -11.97 -14.74 -0.34
C VAL A 82 -11.34 -13.35 -0.22
N THR A 83 -10.03 -13.27 -0.34
CA THR A 83 -9.30 -12.00 -0.42
C THR A 83 -8.68 -11.88 -1.81
N LEU A 84 -8.90 -10.74 -2.47
CA LEU A 84 -8.41 -10.42 -3.80
C LEU A 84 -7.32 -9.36 -3.69
N GLN A 85 -6.13 -9.66 -4.19
CA GLN A 85 -5.06 -8.68 -4.36
C GLN A 85 -4.87 -8.38 -5.84
N VAL A 86 -4.99 -7.12 -6.24
CA VAL A 86 -4.80 -6.70 -7.63
C VAL A 86 -3.32 -6.46 -7.89
N VAL A 87 -2.80 -7.01 -8.99
CA VAL A 87 -1.35 -7.00 -9.30
C VAL A 87 -1.10 -6.39 -10.67
N GLY A 88 0.03 -5.69 -10.83
CA GLY A 88 0.46 -5.09 -12.11
C GLY A 88 -0.21 -3.76 -12.45
N LEU A 89 -0.98 -3.17 -11.52
CA LEU A 89 -1.33 -1.76 -11.59
C LEU A 89 -0.15 -0.95 -11.04
N ASN A 90 0.49 -0.15 -11.89
CA ASN A 90 1.58 0.78 -11.51
C ASN A 90 1.02 2.03 -10.80
N LEU A 91 0.15 1.80 -9.81
CA LEU A 91 -0.40 2.83 -8.92
C LEU A 91 0.32 2.64 -7.59
N GLU A 92 1.16 3.60 -7.21
CA GLU A 92 1.57 3.74 -5.82
C GLU A 92 0.51 4.53 -5.04
N PRO A 93 0.18 4.12 -3.79
CA PRO A 93 0.57 2.86 -3.15
C PRO A 93 -0.13 1.64 -3.76
N GLN A 94 0.53 0.48 -3.70
CA GLN A 94 0.04 -0.79 -4.24
C GLN A 94 -1.42 -1.08 -3.82
N PRO A 95 -2.30 -1.57 -4.73
CA PRO A 95 -3.70 -1.80 -4.40
C PRO A 95 -3.87 -2.70 -3.16
N PRO A 96 -4.65 -2.27 -2.15
CA PRO A 96 -4.85 -3.04 -0.93
C PRO A 96 -5.54 -4.37 -1.23
N ALA A 97 -5.29 -5.38 -0.40
CA ALA A 97 -5.98 -6.66 -0.48
C ALA A 97 -7.46 -6.47 -0.04
N VAL A 98 -8.40 -6.81 -0.92
CA VAL A 98 -9.84 -6.54 -0.76
C VAL A 98 -10.58 -7.83 -0.44
N ARG A 99 -11.40 -7.83 0.61
CA ARG A 99 -12.29 -8.95 0.92
C ARG A 99 -13.48 -8.99 -0.04
N ALA A 100 -13.82 -10.18 -0.49
CA ALA A 100 -14.95 -10.45 -1.36
C ALA A 100 -15.64 -11.76 -0.96
N ARG A 101 -16.92 -11.89 -1.32
CA ARG A 101 -17.76 -13.06 -1.04
C ARG A 101 -18.11 -13.76 -2.34
N VAL A 102 -17.96 -15.08 -2.38
CA VAL A 102 -18.36 -15.89 -3.54
C VAL A 102 -19.88 -15.85 -3.66
N ARG A 103 -20.39 -15.37 -4.79
CA ARG A 103 -21.84 -15.24 -5.05
C ARG A 103 -22.36 -16.25 -6.06
N SER A 104 -21.52 -16.71 -6.97
CA SER A 104 -21.92 -17.69 -7.98
C SER A 104 -20.70 -18.48 -8.45
N ILE A 105 -20.90 -19.77 -8.69
CA ILE A 105 -19.91 -20.66 -9.27
C ILE A 105 -20.58 -21.25 -10.50
N HIS A 106 -19.93 -21.11 -11.66
CA HIS A 106 -20.42 -21.68 -12.90
C HIS A 106 -19.45 -22.80 -13.28
N PRO A 107 -19.85 -24.08 -13.11
CA PRO A 107 -19.02 -25.19 -13.51
C PRO A 107 -18.79 -25.15 -15.02
N SER A 108 -17.59 -25.52 -15.43
CA SER A 108 -17.24 -25.71 -16.84
C SER A 108 -17.96 -26.93 -17.41
N GLN A 109 -18.27 -26.90 -18.72
CA GLN A 109 -18.87 -28.05 -19.41
C GLN A 109 -17.85 -29.14 -19.75
N SER A 110 -16.56 -28.80 -19.68
CA SER A 110 -15.42 -29.68 -19.96
C SER A 110 -14.54 -29.79 -18.72
N THR A 111 -14.12 -31.02 -18.38
CA THR A 111 -13.17 -31.28 -17.28
C THR A 111 -11.77 -30.67 -17.50
N ARG A 112 -11.50 -30.11 -18.67
CA ARG A 112 -10.27 -29.36 -18.98
C ARG A 112 -10.39 -27.85 -18.78
N GLU A 113 -11.60 -27.33 -18.61
CA GLU A 113 -11.89 -25.90 -18.49
C GLU A 113 -12.03 -25.51 -17.01
N LEU A 114 -11.67 -24.26 -16.70
CA LEU A 114 -11.72 -23.72 -15.35
C LEU A 114 -13.13 -23.27 -14.98
N GLN A 115 -13.52 -23.48 -13.72
CA GLN A 115 -14.81 -23.01 -13.21
C GLN A 115 -14.83 -21.47 -13.17
N GLN A 116 -15.93 -20.83 -13.55
CA GLN A 116 -16.06 -19.38 -13.56
C GLN A 116 -16.71 -18.90 -12.26
N VAL A 117 -15.89 -18.30 -11.39
CA VAL A 117 -16.27 -17.84 -10.06
C VAL A 117 -16.62 -16.37 -10.11
N GLY A 118 -17.83 -16.01 -9.66
CA GLY A 118 -18.29 -14.63 -9.52
C GLY A 118 -18.30 -14.22 -8.05
N VAL A 119 -17.58 -13.15 -7.73
CA VAL A 119 -17.40 -12.63 -6.37
C VAL A 119 -17.94 -11.19 -6.25
N GLU A 120 -18.43 -10.84 -5.05
CA GLU A 120 -18.89 -9.49 -4.69
C GLU A 120 -17.99 -8.94 -3.58
N LEU A 121 -17.41 -7.74 -3.76
CA LEU A 121 -16.58 -7.05 -2.79
C LEU A 121 -17.39 -6.72 -1.52
N GLU A 122 -16.74 -6.80 -0.36
CA GLU A 122 -17.32 -6.33 0.91
C GLU A 122 -17.63 -4.83 0.87
N ASN A 123 -16.70 -4.04 0.31
CA ASN A 123 -16.83 -2.61 0.09
C ASN A 123 -16.75 -2.31 -1.41
N PRO A 124 -17.85 -1.92 -2.09
CA PRO A 124 -17.84 -1.59 -3.51
C PRO A 124 -16.94 -0.39 -3.82
N ALA A 125 -15.94 -0.57 -4.69
CA ALA A 125 -14.97 0.45 -5.04
C ALA A 125 -14.26 0.13 -6.37
N ASN A 126 -13.71 1.15 -7.03
CA ASN A 126 -12.92 0.99 -8.26
C ASN A 126 -11.48 0.50 -7.96
N VAL A 127 -11.37 -0.69 -7.37
CA VAL A 127 -10.09 -1.33 -7.03
C VAL A 127 -9.35 -1.89 -8.26
N TRP A 128 -9.99 -1.83 -9.42
CA TRP A 128 -9.54 -2.41 -10.69
C TRP A 128 -8.60 -1.49 -11.51
N GLY A 129 -8.32 -0.27 -11.03
CA GLY A 129 -7.47 0.70 -11.74
C GLY A 129 -8.08 1.21 -13.05
N ILE A 130 -9.41 1.24 -13.18
CA ILE A 130 -10.07 1.74 -14.39
C ILE A 130 -10.12 3.27 -14.33
N ILE A 131 -9.25 3.91 -15.13
CA ILE A 131 -9.07 5.37 -15.19
C ILE A 131 -10.37 6.11 -15.56
N THR A 132 -11.14 5.54 -16.50
CA THR A 132 -12.42 6.08 -16.95
C THR A 132 -13.53 5.08 -16.63
N PRO A 133 -14.05 5.05 -15.38
CA PRO A 133 -15.11 4.13 -15.00
C PRO A 133 -16.46 4.52 -15.64
N PRO A 134 -17.36 3.57 -15.90
CA PRO A 134 -18.75 3.85 -16.25
C PRO A 134 -19.45 4.80 -15.27
N GLN A 135 -20.36 5.64 -15.75
CA GLN A 135 -20.96 6.74 -14.98
C GLN A 135 -21.72 6.27 -13.72
N ASP A 136 -22.34 5.09 -13.79
CA ASP A 136 -23.07 4.45 -12.70
C ASP A 136 -22.15 3.95 -11.56
N TRP A 137 -20.84 3.85 -11.80
CA TRP A 137 -19.87 3.55 -10.74
C TRP A 137 -19.59 4.77 -9.85
N LEU A 138 -19.77 5.99 -10.38
CA LEU A 138 -19.53 7.25 -9.67
C LEU A 138 -20.69 7.63 -8.74
N ILE A 139 -21.92 7.32 -9.15
CA ILE A 139 -23.16 7.72 -8.44
C ILE A 139 -23.34 6.97 -7.11
N SER A 140 -22.70 5.81 -6.94
CA SER A 140 -22.77 5.02 -5.70
C SER A 140 -21.84 5.54 -4.58
N GLY A 141 -21.15 6.67 -4.79
CA GLY A 141 -20.08 7.18 -3.92
C GLY A 141 -20.48 8.22 -2.86
N GLU A 142 -21.76 8.53 -2.65
CA GLU A 142 -22.20 9.57 -1.70
C GLU A 142 -22.08 9.20 -0.21
N THR A 143 -21.61 7.99 0.12
CA THR A 143 -21.30 7.58 1.49
C THR A 143 -19.81 7.24 1.63
N THR A 144 -19.10 7.99 2.47
CA THR A 144 -17.67 7.83 2.84
C THR A 144 -16.60 8.10 1.77
N ALA A 145 -16.75 9.20 1.01
CA ALA A 145 -15.60 9.92 0.47
C ALA A 145 -14.89 10.75 1.57
N SER A 146 -14.40 10.09 2.62
CA SER A 146 -13.58 10.70 3.67
C SER A 146 -12.21 10.02 3.68
N LEU A 147 -11.19 10.73 3.18
CA LEU A 147 -9.77 10.36 3.26
C LEU A 147 -9.42 9.87 4.66
N PRO A 148 -9.07 8.59 4.85
CA PRO A 148 -8.43 8.13 6.06
C PRO A 148 -6.92 8.19 5.82
N GLN A 149 -6.31 9.25 6.33
CA GLN A 149 -4.88 9.35 6.53
C GLN A 149 -4.45 8.20 7.47
N PHE A 150 -3.88 7.13 6.92
CA PHE A 150 -3.47 5.96 7.69
C PHE A 150 -2.00 6.02 8.07
N SER A 151 -1.76 6.21 9.37
CA SER A 151 -0.47 5.91 10.00
C SER A 151 -0.11 4.45 9.81
N ALA A 152 1.09 4.17 9.29
CA ALA A 152 1.60 2.82 9.15
C ALA A 152 2.02 2.27 10.53
N ALA A 153 1.31 1.26 11.02
CA ALA A 153 1.78 0.47 12.16
C ALA A 153 2.97 -0.40 11.71
N VAL A 154 4.16 -0.09 12.20
CA VAL A 154 5.37 -0.88 11.97
C VAL A 154 5.45 -2.00 13.00
N ASN A 155 5.70 -3.23 12.54
CA ASN A 155 6.49 -4.18 13.32
C ASN A 155 7.46 -4.89 12.37
N PRO A 156 8.77 -4.96 12.67
CA PRO A 156 9.78 -5.39 11.71
C PRO A 156 10.18 -6.84 11.88
N GLU A 157 10.45 -7.58 10.79
CA GLU A 157 11.28 -8.78 10.90
C GLU A 157 12.12 -9.10 9.66
N LEU A 158 13.42 -9.30 9.92
CA LEU A 158 14.47 -10.02 9.18
C LEU A 158 14.83 -9.65 7.71
N SER A 159 16.08 -9.18 7.57
CA SER A 159 16.93 -9.42 6.38
C SER A 159 17.28 -10.92 6.26
N PRO A 160 17.69 -11.39 5.07
CA PRO A 160 19.14 -11.55 4.88
C PRO A 160 19.71 -11.11 3.51
N LEU A 161 21.00 -10.74 3.58
CA LEU A 161 22.02 -10.52 2.54
C LEU A 161 22.44 -11.84 1.80
N PRO A 162 23.43 -11.89 0.86
CA PRO A 162 24.14 -10.83 0.07
C PRO A 162 24.43 -11.18 -1.43
N SER A 163 25.17 -10.28 -2.11
CA SER A 163 26.21 -10.54 -3.15
C SER A 163 25.83 -10.50 -4.65
N PRO A 164 26.79 -10.21 -5.58
CA PRO A 164 28.15 -9.68 -5.40
C PRO A 164 28.50 -8.42 -6.24
N ILE A 165 29.65 -7.84 -5.89
CA ILE A 165 30.39 -6.79 -6.62
C ILE A 165 30.82 -7.26 -8.02
N GLN A 166 30.77 -6.37 -9.01
CA GLN A 166 31.78 -6.33 -10.08
C GLN A 166 32.36 -4.92 -10.18
N ALA A 167 33.69 -4.83 -10.21
CA ALA A 167 34.43 -3.59 -10.42
C ALA A 167 34.79 -3.41 -11.90
N GLY A 168 34.78 -2.16 -12.37
CA GLY A 168 35.14 -1.80 -13.74
C GLY A 168 35.44 -0.31 -13.85
N MET A 169 36.67 0.07 -13.51
CA MET A 169 37.30 1.30 -14.02
C MET A 169 37.70 1.03 -15.50
N ILE A 170 38.01 1.94 -16.42
CA ILE A 170 38.41 3.37 -16.43
C ILE A 170 37.77 3.94 -17.75
N GLU A 171 37.36 5.20 -17.92
CA GLU A 171 38.23 6.31 -18.36
C GLU A 171 37.55 7.69 -18.28
N THR A 172 38.34 8.64 -17.81
CA THR A 172 38.25 10.11 -17.89
C THR A 172 37.76 10.72 -19.20
N LYS A 173 37.00 11.84 -19.10
CA LYS A 173 37.41 13.17 -19.63
C LYS A 173 36.53 14.34 -19.14
N ALA A 174 37.16 15.53 -19.07
CA ALA A 174 36.60 16.89 -18.99
C ALA A 174 36.20 17.44 -17.60
N GLU A 175 37.17 18.11 -16.99
CA GLU A 175 36.93 19.26 -16.12
C GLU A 175 36.32 20.42 -16.93
N ARG A 176 35.45 21.22 -16.29
CA ARG A 176 35.57 22.69 -16.33
C ARG A 176 34.82 23.32 -15.15
N GLU A 177 35.53 24.13 -14.37
CA GLU A 177 34.96 25.00 -13.34
C GLU A 177 34.21 26.18 -13.99
N GLU A 178 33.07 26.60 -13.41
CA GLU A 178 32.91 27.91 -12.76
C GLU A 178 31.44 28.16 -12.30
N GLN A 179 31.31 28.68 -11.08
CA GLN A 179 30.11 29.32 -10.48
C GLN A 179 30.05 30.82 -10.89
N PRO A 180 29.09 31.65 -10.42
CA PRO A 180 27.65 31.45 -10.18
C PRO A 180 26.76 32.62 -10.71
N SER A 181 25.43 32.46 -10.68
CA SER A 181 24.41 33.54 -10.56
C SER A 181 23.03 32.86 -10.42
N LEU A 182 22.12 33.15 -9.48
CA LEU A 182 21.77 34.35 -8.70
C LEU A 182 21.19 35.49 -9.56
N LEU A 183 19.87 35.44 -9.78
CA LEU A 183 18.96 36.59 -9.91
C LEU A 183 17.50 36.14 -9.71
N GLU A 184 16.84 36.62 -8.64
CA GLU A 184 15.37 36.78 -8.63
C GLU A 184 15.00 38.01 -9.49
N PRO A 185 13.75 38.12 -9.99
CA PRO A 185 12.85 39.08 -9.33
C PRO A 185 11.33 38.75 -9.35
N LYS A 186 10.72 38.90 -8.18
CA LYS A 186 9.45 39.62 -7.86
C LYS A 186 8.18 39.49 -8.74
N LEU A 187 7.14 38.97 -8.05
CA LEU A 187 5.83 39.58 -7.73
C LEU A 187 4.78 39.94 -8.83
N ALA A 188 3.52 39.72 -8.40
CA ALA A 188 2.23 40.20 -8.96
C ALA A 188 1.76 39.53 -10.27
N GLU A 189 0.45 39.40 -10.57
CA GLU A 189 -0.74 39.89 -9.85
C GLU A 189 -1.96 38.97 -10.04
N VAL A 190 -2.99 39.22 -9.21
CA VAL A 190 -4.35 38.68 -9.24
C VAL A 190 -5.03 38.87 -10.61
N ALA A 191 -5.77 37.86 -11.08
CA ALA A 191 -6.82 38.05 -12.09
C ALA A 191 -8.03 37.15 -11.80
N THR A 192 -9.17 37.79 -11.51
CA THR A 192 -10.45 37.18 -11.15
C THR A 192 -11.33 36.97 -12.39
N PHE A 193 -12.33 36.08 -12.27
CA PHE A 193 -13.44 35.80 -13.21
C PHE A 193 -13.82 36.88 -14.25
N PRO A 194 -14.13 36.48 -15.50
CA PRO A 194 -15.06 37.19 -16.36
C PRO A 194 -16.52 36.71 -16.17
N SER A 195 -17.46 37.64 -16.29
CA SER A 195 -18.90 37.37 -16.46
C SER A 195 -19.52 38.45 -17.39
N PRO A 196 -20.70 38.20 -17.99
CA PRO A 196 -20.96 38.59 -19.38
C PRO A 196 -21.81 39.88 -19.57
N PRO A 197 -21.89 40.40 -20.82
CA PRO A 197 -22.86 41.43 -21.24
C PRO A 197 -23.93 40.84 -22.23
N PRO A 198 -24.96 41.59 -22.69
CA PRO A 198 -26.25 41.60 -22.00
C PRO A 198 -27.47 41.31 -22.93
N ALA A 199 -28.68 41.43 -22.37
CA ALA A 199 -29.95 40.95 -22.89
C ALA A 199 -30.54 41.65 -24.14
N ALA A 200 -31.36 40.91 -24.91
CA ALA A 200 -32.55 41.44 -25.59
C ALA A 200 -33.62 40.37 -25.94
N SER A 201 -34.90 40.71 -25.71
CA SER A 201 -36.14 40.22 -26.36
C SER A 201 -36.60 38.74 -26.30
N LYS A 202 -37.74 38.54 -25.60
CA LYS A 202 -38.79 37.53 -25.83
C LYS A 202 -39.57 37.87 -27.14
N PRO A 203 -40.31 36.94 -27.80
CA PRO A 203 -41.66 36.55 -27.30
C PRO A 203 -42.17 35.12 -27.60
N SER A 204 -43.18 34.71 -26.79
CA SER A 204 -44.30 33.75 -27.04
C SER A 204 -44.06 32.26 -27.42
N ASP A 205 -44.67 31.38 -26.62
CA ASP A 205 -44.82 29.91 -26.78
C ASP A 205 -45.89 29.51 -27.85
N PRO A 206 -46.04 28.21 -28.21
CA PRO A 206 -46.92 27.33 -27.39
C PRO A 206 -46.52 25.83 -27.26
N THR A 207 -46.55 25.35 -26.01
CA THR A 207 -47.18 24.10 -25.49
C THR A 207 -46.72 22.68 -25.91
N LEU A 208 -46.82 21.74 -24.95
CA LEU A 208 -46.64 20.25 -24.98
C LEU A 208 -45.18 19.77 -24.76
N SER A 209 -44.84 18.89 -23.79
CA SER A 209 -45.63 18.05 -22.87
C SER A 209 -44.92 17.78 -21.52
N GLU A 210 -45.67 17.46 -20.47
CA GLU A 210 -45.22 16.99 -19.14
C GLU A 210 -44.66 15.54 -19.20
N THR A 211 -43.68 15.11 -18.38
CA THR A 211 -43.78 14.58 -16.99
C THR A 211 -42.43 13.89 -16.63
N PRO A 212 -42.19 13.32 -15.43
CA PRO A 212 -42.25 13.94 -14.09
C PRO A 212 -40.96 13.72 -13.26
N LYS A 213 -40.71 14.56 -12.24
CA LYS A 213 -39.72 14.25 -11.18
C LYS A 213 -40.27 13.16 -10.23
N PRO A 214 -39.47 12.17 -9.80
CA PRO A 214 -39.90 11.24 -8.76
C PRO A 214 -39.90 11.95 -7.39
N GLN A 215 -41.10 12.16 -6.83
CA GLN A 215 -41.25 12.56 -5.43
C GLN A 215 -40.81 11.40 -4.52
N ARG A 216 -40.04 11.72 -3.47
CA ARG A 216 -39.83 10.79 -2.36
C ARG A 216 -41.17 10.60 -1.65
N VAL A 217 -41.73 9.40 -1.73
CA VAL A 217 -42.91 9.02 -0.96
C VAL A 217 -42.50 8.88 0.51
N VAL A 218 -42.69 9.97 1.27
CA VAL A 218 -42.69 9.90 2.73
C VAL A 218 -44.00 9.24 3.12
N VAL A 219 -43.94 7.97 3.54
CA VAL A 219 -45.09 7.28 4.13
C VAL A 219 -45.32 7.88 5.51
N THR A 220 -46.17 8.91 5.60
CA THR A 220 -46.56 9.48 6.88
C THR A 220 -47.47 8.51 7.64
N PRO A 221 -47.42 8.48 8.99
CA PRO A 221 -48.32 7.67 9.81
C PRO A 221 -49.80 7.95 9.48
N ASP A 222 -50.12 9.22 9.25
CA ASP A 222 -51.45 9.70 8.90
C ASP A 222 -51.93 9.10 7.57
N ALA A 223 -51.05 8.85 6.60
CA ALA A 223 -51.42 8.22 5.33
C ALA A 223 -51.83 6.74 5.52
N LEU A 224 -51.24 6.02 6.48
CA LEU A 224 -51.62 4.65 6.81
C LEU A 224 -52.92 4.59 7.63
N LEU A 225 -53.11 5.51 8.59
CA LEU A 225 -54.36 5.61 9.35
C LEU A 225 -55.55 5.95 8.44
N ASN A 226 -55.41 6.96 7.58
CA ASN A 226 -56.44 7.32 6.61
C ASN A 226 -56.77 6.16 5.65
N ALA A 227 -55.76 5.46 5.13
CA ALA A 227 -55.97 4.31 4.25
C ALA A 227 -56.66 3.13 4.95
N LEU A 228 -56.37 2.89 6.23
CA LEU A 228 -57.04 1.84 7.02
C LEU A 228 -58.51 2.22 7.30
N GLN A 229 -58.75 3.47 7.68
CA GLN A 229 -60.07 4.00 7.98
C GLN A 229 -60.98 4.01 6.75
N GLU A 230 -60.49 4.42 5.58
CA GLU A 230 -61.21 4.37 4.31
C GLU A 230 -61.61 2.93 3.94
N LYS A 231 -60.71 1.96 4.13
CA LYS A 231 -60.99 0.54 3.86
C LYS A 231 -62.03 -0.04 4.81
N LEU A 232 -61.99 0.35 6.08
CA LEU A 232 -62.94 -0.12 7.10
C LEU A 232 -64.33 0.51 6.91
N GLN A 233 -64.38 1.79 6.54
CA GLN A 233 -65.61 2.50 6.13
C GLN A 233 -66.27 1.80 4.93
N GLN A 234 -65.52 1.53 3.84
CA GLN A 234 -66.03 0.81 2.66
C GLN A 234 -66.53 -0.60 2.99
N ALA A 235 -65.84 -1.33 3.88
CA ALA A 235 -66.26 -2.65 4.30
C ALA A 235 -67.58 -2.62 5.10
N ALA A 236 -67.72 -1.65 6.02
CA ALA A 236 -68.92 -1.45 6.81
C ALA A 236 -70.12 -1.04 5.94
N GLU A 237 -69.98 -0.05 5.04
CA GLU A 237 -71.05 0.36 4.12
C GLU A 237 -71.51 -0.79 3.23
N LYS A 238 -70.57 -1.56 2.67
CA LYS A 238 -70.90 -2.73 1.83
C LYS A 238 -71.64 -3.81 2.61
N ALA A 239 -71.26 -4.06 3.87
CA ALA A 239 -71.95 -5.02 4.73
C ALA A 239 -73.39 -4.56 5.06
N VAL A 240 -73.56 -3.29 5.43
CA VAL A 240 -74.88 -2.69 5.71
C VAL A 240 -75.78 -2.71 4.47
N GLN A 241 -75.29 -2.26 3.31
CA GLN A 241 -76.05 -2.32 2.06
C GLN A 241 -76.48 -3.75 1.70
N THR A 242 -75.60 -4.74 1.89
CA THR A 242 -75.90 -6.15 1.62
C THR A 242 -76.94 -6.73 2.59
N ALA A 243 -76.89 -6.35 3.87
CA ALA A 243 -77.85 -6.80 4.88
C ALA A 243 -79.23 -6.16 4.67
N VAL A 244 -79.29 -4.85 4.46
CA VAL A 244 -80.53 -4.11 4.18
C VAL A 244 -81.18 -4.60 2.90
N GLY A 245 -80.41 -4.80 1.82
CA GLY A 245 -80.93 -5.34 0.55
C GLY A 245 -81.60 -6.70 0.74
N LYS A 246 -80.93 -7.64 1.43
CA LYS A 246 -81.51 -8.97 1.71
C LYS A 246 -82.80 -8.90 2.53
N GLN A 247 -82.83 -8.08 3.58
CA GLN A 247 -83.98 -7.98 4.48
C GLN A 247 -85.19 -7.31 3.80
N VAL A 248 -84.94 -6.30 2.95
CA VAL A 248 -85.98 -5.67 2.12
C VAL A 248 -86.50 -6.64 1.06
N ASP A 249 -85.62 -7.33 0.33
CA ASP A 249 -86.01 -8.32 -0.68
C ASP A 249 -86.87 -9.45 -0.08
N GLU A 250 -86.52 -9.92 1.11
CA GLU A 250 -87.26 -10.97 1.82
C GLU A 250 -88.62 -10.47 2.32
N ALA A 251 -88.70 -9.26 2.88
CA ALA A 251 -89.97 -8.64 3.27
C ALA A 251 -90.89 -8.39 2.06
N VAL A 252 -90.35 -7.92 0.93
CA VAL A 252 -91.11 -7.71 -0.32
C VAL A 252 -91.60 -9.03 -0.90
N ARG A 253 -90.75 -10.07 -0.96
CA ARG A 253 -91.18 -11.41 -1.41
C ARG A 253 -92.32 -11.96 -0.55
N ASN A 254 -92.22 -11.85 0.77
CA ASN A 254 -93.25 -12.35 1.70
C ASN A 254 -94.56 -11.57 1.56
N ALA A 255 -94.51 -10.24 1.39
CA ALA A 255 -95.70 -9.43 1.14
C ALA A 255 -96.39 -9.76 -0.19
N VAL A 256 -95.61 -9.94 -1.28
CA VAL A 256 -96.14 -10.33 -2.60
C VAL A 256 -96.75 -11.73 -2.57
N ALA A 257 -96.13 -12.68 -1.86
CA ALA A 257 -96.68 -14.02 -1.66
C ALA A 257 -98.03 -13.98 -0.93
N ALA A 258 -98.11 -13.27 0.20
CA ALA A 258 -99.36 -13.13 0.97
C ALA A 258 -100.48 -12.47 0.15
N ILE A 259 -100.19 -11.42 -0.63
CA ILE A 259 -101.15 -10.81 -1.56
C ILE A 259 -101.60 -11.82 -2.63
N GLY A 260 -100.68 -12.64 -3.14
CA GLY A 260 -100.97 -13.69 -4.12
C GLY A 260 -101.91 -14.77 -3.57
N ASP A 261 -101.63 -15.29 -2.37
CA ASP A 261 -102.42 -16.33 -1.72
C ASP A 261 -103.84 -15.84 -1.41
N ILE A 262 -103.97 -14.62 -0.90
CA ILE A 262 -105.29 -14.05 -0.59
C ILE A 262 -106.07 -13.69 -1.88
N ARG A 263 -105.40 -13.25 -2.95
CA ARG A 263 -106.05 -13.11 -4.27
C ARG A 263 -106.58 -14.45 -4.77
N GLN A 264 -105.85 -15.54 -4.54
CA GLN A 264 -106.32 -16.88 -4.90
C GLN A 264 -107.48 -17.37 -4.04
N SER A 265 -107.50 -17.10 -2.73
CA SER A 265 -108.66 -17.46 -1.89
C SER A 265 -109.91 -16.70 -2.31
N SER A 266 -109.80 -15.40 -2.56
CA SER A 266 -110.92 -14.57 -3.03
C SER A 266 -111.46 -15.03 -4.40
N ILE A 267 -110.60 -15.42 -5.35
CA ILE A 267 -111.04 -16.00 -6.63
C ILE A 267 -111.81 -17.32 -6.42
N ARG A 268 -111.36 -18.17 -5.47
CA ARG A 268 -112.04 -19.44 -5.16
C ARG A 268 -113.40 -19.21 -4.49
N GLU A 269 -113.51 -18.23 -3.59
CA GLU A 269 -114.79 -17.85 -2.96
C GLU A 269 -115.78 -17.28 -4.01
N ILE A 270 -115.32 -16.42 -4.91
CA ILE A 270 -116.15 -15.90 -6.01
C ILE A 270 -116.62 -17.04 -6.94
N GLN A 271 -115.77 -18.04 -7.21
CA GLN A 271 -116.17 -19.23 -7.96
C GLN A 271 -117.16 -20.15 -7.22
N GLN A 272 -117.22 -20.10 -5.89
CA GLN A 272 -118.21 -20.85 -5.09
C GLN A 272 -119.55 -20.10 -4.95
N LEU A 273 -119.55 -18.77 -5.01
CA LEU A 273 -120.74 -17.93 -4.89
C LEU A 273 -121.49 -17.72 -6.23
N LEU A 274 -120.87 -18.08 -7.36
CA LEU A 274 -121.49 -17.98 -8.68
C LEU A 274 -122.31 -19.25 -9.01
N PRO A 275 -123.63 -19.17 -9.28
CA PRO A 275 -124.43 -20.34 -9.64
C PRO A 275 -123.95 -20.94 -10.97
N SER A 276 -123.82 -22.26 -11.05
CA SER A 276 -123.49 -22.93 -12.31
C SER A 276 -124.66 -22.82 -13.30
N PRO A 277 -124.43 -22.38 -14.55
CA PRO A 277 -125.49 -22.28 -15.55
C PRO A 277 -125.78 -23.65 -16.17
N ALA A 278 -126.70 -24.41 -15.57
CA ALA A 278 -127.24 -25.66 -16.10
C ALA A 278 -128.79 -25.67 -16.09
N GLU A 279 -129.36 -25.21 -17.22
CA GLU A 279 -130.59 -25.72 -17.86
C GLU A 279 -132.00 -25.57 -17.20
N THR A 280 -132.57 -24.36 -17.35
CA THR A 280 -133.97 -24.11 -17.85
C THR A 280 -135.21 -24.55 -17.01
N PRO A 281 -136.46 -24.27 -17.45
CA PRO A 281 -137.14 -22.95 -17.53
C PRO A 281 -138.46 -22.94 -16.69
N THR A 282 -139.14 -21.85 -16.35
CA THR A 282 -139.85 -20.84 -17.17
C THR A 282 -140.35 -19.66 -16.31
N ALA A 283 -140.75 -18.55 -16.95
CA ALA A 283 -141.70 -17.54 -16.46
C ALA A 283 -141.47 -16.89 -15.06
N GLU A 284 -140.74 -15.76 -15.05
CA GLU A 284 -141.18 -14.48 -14.45
C GLU A 284 -140.10 -13.42 -14.72
N LEU A 285 -140.45 -12.37 -15.47
CA LEU A 285 -139.49 -11.39 -16.04
C LEU A 285 -139.49 -10.03 -15.32
N ALA A 286 -140.18 -9.89 -14.18
CA ALA A 286 -140.28 -8.63 -13.44
C ALA A 286 -139.46 -8.63 -12.12
N THR A 287 -139.25 -9.78 -11.49
CA THR A 287 -138.56 -9.90 -10.18
C THR A 287 -137.06 -10.17 -10.29
N LYS A 288 -136.59 -10.61 -11.47
CA LYS A 288 -135.16 -10.89 -11.70
C LYS A 288 -134.26 -9.67 -11.67
N GLU A 289 -134.78 -8.50 -12.04
CA GLU A 289 -133.99 -7.26 -12.14
C GLU A 289 -133.74 -6.64 -10.75
N GLU A 290 -134.75 -6.57 -9.88
CA GLU A 290 -134.56 -6.21 -8.47
C GLU A 290 -133.65 -7.19 -7.72
N ILE A 291 -133.78 -8.50 -7.95
CA ILE A 291 -132.89 -9.49 -7.32
C ILE A 291 -131.46 -9.36 -7.86
N ALA A 292 -131.27 -9.07 -9.14
CA ALA A 292 -129.95 -8.82 -9.73
C ALA A 292 -129.30 -7.54 -9.17
N ASP A 293 -130.06 -6.44 -8.99
CA ASP A 293 -129.53 -5.18 -8.50
C ASP A 293 -129.24 -5.24 -6.99
N VAL A 294 -130.08 -5.92 -6.20
CA VAL A 294 -129.81 -6.21 -4.78
C VAL A 294 -128.60 -7.12 -4.62
N THR A 295 -128.46 -8.19 -5.42
CA THR A 295 -127.28 -9.07 -5.34
C THR A 295 -126.00 -8.37 -5.82
N ALA A 296 -126.08 -7.53 -6.86
CA ALA A 296 -124.96 -6.68 -7.29
C ALA A 296 -124.56 -5.67 -6.20
N SER A 297 -125.52 -5.06 -5.51
CA SER A 297 -125.28 -4.14 -4.39
C SER A 297 -124.64 -4.85 -3.17
N VAL A 298 -125.09 -6.06 -2.84
CA VAL A 298 -124.47 -6.89 -1.79
C VAL A 298 -123.04 -7.31 -2.17
N ILE A 299 -122.81 -7.72 -3.42
CA ILE A 299 -121.46 -8.07 -3.91
C ILE A 299 -120.54 -6.83 -3.94
N ALA A 300 -121.04 -5.67 -4.36
CA ALA A 300 -120.27 -4.42 -4.42
C ALA A 300 -119.93 -3.87 -3.01
N SER A 301 -120.85 -3.98 -2.06
CA SER A 301 -120.61 -3.58 -0.66
C SER A 301 -119.65 -4.54 0.05
N HIS A 302 -119.79 -5.86 -0.16
CA HIS A 302 -118.82 -6.86 0.29
C HIS A 302 -117.43 -6.61 -0.30
N TRP A 303 -117.32 -6.40 -1.62
CA TRP A 303 -116.05 -6.10 -2.29
C TRP A 303 -115.42 -4.81 -1.77
N LYS A 304 -116.22 -3.76 -1.53
CA LYS A 304 -115.75 -2.51 -0.93
C LYS A 304 -115.20 -2.75 0.49
N GLN A 305 -115.88 -3.55 1.30
CA GLN A 305 -115.44 -3.90 2.65
C GLN A 305 -114.13 -4.71 2.63
N GLU A 306 -113.97 -5.66 1.70
CA GLU A 306 -112.74 -6.43 1.55
C GLU A 306 -111.56 -5.58 1.06
N MET A 307 -111.80 -4.69 0.10
CA MET A 307 -110.80 -3.73 -0.37
C MET A 307 -110.39 -2.73 0.72
N GLU A 308 -111.29 -2.38 1.65
CA GLU A 308 -110.96 -1.55 2.82
C GLU A 308 -110.05 -2.31 3.81
N LYS A 309 -110.31 -3.60 4.06
CA LYS A 309 -109.42 -4.47 4.86
C LYS A 309 -108.03 -4.60 4.21
N TYR A 310 -107.95 -4.80 2.90
CA TYR A 310 -106.66 -4.85 2.18
C TYR A 310 -105.88 -3.55 2.28
N ARG A 311 -106.57 -2.41 2.15
CA ARG A 311 -105.95 -1.09 2.32
C ARG A 311 -105.40 -0.92 3.73
N ALA A 312 -106.20 -1.22 4.76
CA ALA A 312 -105.77 -1.14 6.15
C ALA A 312 -104.57 -2.06 6.46
N HIS A 313 -104.54 -3.28 5.93
CA HIS A 313 -103.42 -4.21 6.14
C HIS A 313 -102.14 -3.79 5.37
N ALA A 314 -102.28 -3.23 4.17
CA ALA A 314 -101.15 -2.67 3.43
C ALA A 314 -100.59 -1.40 4.12
N GLU A 315 -101.45 -0.56 4.70
CA GLU A 315 -101.06 0.57 5.54
C GLU A 315 -100.36 0.11 6.84
N GLU A 316 -100.81 -0.97 7.46
CA GLU A 316 -100.14 -1.57 8.62
C GLU A 316 -98.72 -2.09 8.26
N LEU A 317 -98.60 -2.84 7.16
CA LEU A 317 -97.31 -3.36 6.67
C LEU A 317 -96.33 -2.24 6.32
N THR A 318 -96.79 -1.20 5.62
CA THR A 318 -95.94 -0.04 5.27
C THR A 318 -95.54 0.76 6.51
N GLN A 319 -96.42 0.94 7.49
CA GLN A 319 -96.05 1.52 8.79
C GLN A 319 -95.03 0.65 9.56
N ARG A 320 -95.17 -0.68 9.53
CA ARG A 320 -94.22 -1.59 10.18
C ARG A 320 -92.83 -1.52 9.55
N LEU A 321 -92.75 -1.52 8.22
CA LEU A 321 -91.50 -1.32 7.49
C LEU A 321 -90.88 0.07 7.76
N ALA A 322 -91.68 1.12 7.80
CA ALA A 322 -91.22 2.47 8.12
C ALA A 322 -90.63 2.56 9.55
N ARG A 323 -91.25 1.88 10.53
CA ARG A 323 -90.71 1.79 11.90
C ARG A 323 -89.38 1.03 11.93
N GLN A 324 -89.28 -0.11 11.27
CA GLN A 324 -88.02 -0.89 11.19
C GLN A 324 -86.89 -0.12 10.48
N ALA A 325 -87.20 0.59 9.39
CA ALA A 325 -86.22 1.44 8.70
C ALA A 325 -85.74 2.61 9.59
N ALA A 326 -86.65 3.23 10.36
CA ALA A 326 -86.29 4.29 11.31
C ALA A 326 -85.51 3.75 12.52
N GLU A 327 -85.69 2.50 12.92
CA GLU A 327 -84.94 1.85 13.99
C GLU A 327 -83.52 1.49 13.51
N LEU A 328 -83.39 0.83 12.35
CA LEU A 328 -82.10 0.55 11.71
C LEU A 328 -81.27 1.81 11.47
N LYS A 329 -81.91 2.92 11.05
CA LYS A 329 -81.21 4.20 10.90
C LYS A 329 -80.64 4.71 12.24
N ARG A 330 -81.41 4.64 13.33
CA ARG A 330 -80.93 5.03 14.67
C ARG A 330 -79.82 4.14 15.21
N GLU A 331 -79.77 2.87 14.82
CA GLU A 331 -78.61 2.01 15.15
C GLU A 331 -77.38 2.39 14.31
N LEU A 332 -77.56 2.69 13.02
CA LEU A 332 -76.47 3.15 12.15
C LEU A 332 -75.86 4.48 12.66
N ASP A 333 -76.72 5.45 13.00
CA ASP A 333 -76.31 6.74 13.54
C ASP A 333 -75.53 6.54 14.87
N ARG A 334 -76.01 5.64 15.76
CA ARG A 334 -75.30 5.28 17.01
C ARG A 334 -73.96 4.59 16.78
N CYS A 335 -73.85 3.71 15.78
CA CYS A 335 -72.57 3.09 15.41
C CYS A 335 -71.58 4.12 14.85
N GLN A 336 -72.04 5.10 14.05
CA GLN A 336 -71.18 6.18 13.55
C GLN A 336 -70.69 7.09 14.68
N GLU A 337 -71.55 7.48 15.62
CA GLU A 337 -71.15 8.26 16.80
C GLU A 337 -70.15 7.51 17.69
N PHE A 338 -70.28 6.19 17.83
CA PHE A 338 -69.35 5.36 18.60
C PHE A 338 -67.99 5.29 17.91
N LEU A 339 -67.95 5.04 16.59
CA LEU A 339 -66.71 5.02 15.81
C LEU A 339 -66.01 6.40 15.81
N GLY A 340 -66.76 7.49 15.71
CA GLY A 340 -66.22 8.85 15.80
C GLY A 340 -65.57 9.12 17.16
N ARG A 341 -66.24 8.73 18.26
CA ARG A 341 -65.68 8.81 19.62
C ARG A 341 -64.41 7.98 19.78
N MET A 342 -64.45 6.71 19.38
CA MET A 342 -63.27 5.81 19.42
C MET A 342 -62.10 6.38 18.62
N SER A 343 -62.34 6.92 17.42
CA SER A 343 -61.31 7.58 16.60
C SER A 343 -60.71 8.76 17.35
N SER A 344 -61.54 9.65 17.90
CA SER A 344 -61.08 10.84 18.62
C SER A 344 -60.33 10.56 19.92
N GLU A 345 -60.48 9.37 20.51
CA GLU A 345 -59.74 8.93 21.70
C GLU A 345 -58.44 8.21 21.33
N LEU A 346 -58.46 7.29 20.35
CA LEU A 346 -57.27 6.54 19.95
C LEU A 346 -56.27 7.37 19.14
N GLU A 347 -56.73 8.25 18.24
CA GLU A 347 -55.86 9.06 17.38
C GLU A 347 -54.82 9.90 18.17
N PRO A 348 -55.20 10.73 19.16
CA PRO A 348 -54.22 11.47 19.95
C PRO A 348 -53.35 10.55 20.81
N GLN A 349 -53.86 9.41 21.26
CA GLN A 349 -53.09 8.46 22.08
C GLN A 349 -52.00 7.75 21.26
N VAL A 350 -52.33 7.32 20.03
CA VAL A 350 -51.38 6.74 19.07
C VAL A 350 -50.36 7.78 18.64
N GLN A 351 -50.79 9.01 18.35
CA GLN A 351 -49.88 10.07 17.92
C GLN A 351 -48.93 10.53 19.05
N ALA A 352 -49.42 10.59 20.30
CA ALA A 352 -48.56 10.84 21.46
C ALA A 352 -47.52 9.73 21.66
N HIS A 353 -47.93 8.46 21.61
CA HIS A 353 -47.00 7.32 21.71
C HIS A 353 -45.95 7.31 20.59
N LEU A 354 -46.34 7.66 19.37
CA LEU A 354 -45.43 7.72 18.24
C LEU A 354 -44.41 8.87 18.39
N ASN A 355 -44.86 10.05 18.83
CA ASN A 355 -43.98 11.19 19.08
C ASN A 355 -42.98 10.90 20.22
N ASP A 356 -43.42 10.24 21.30
CA ASP A 356 -42.56 9.83 22.41
C ASP A 356 -41.53 8.78 21.95
N ALA A 357 -41.94 7.77 21.18
CA ALA A 357 -41.04 6.78 20.60
C ALA A 357 -40.01 7.40 19.64
N ILE A 358 -40.41 8.39 18.82
CA ILE A 358 -39.50 9.13 17.94
C ILE A 358 -38.51 9.95 18.78
N ALA A 359 -38.97 10.71 19.77
CA ALA A 359 -38.10 11.51 20.63
C ALA A 359 -37.09 10.65 21.40
N HIS A 360 -37.53 9.49 21.91
CA HIS A 360 -36.67 8.51 22.56
C HIS A 360 -35.61 7.96 21.60
N ALA A 361 -36.02 7.49 20.41
CA ALA A 361 -35.09 6.96 19.40
C ALA A 361 -34.09 8.01 18.90
N THR A 362 -34.49 9.27 18.75
CA THR A 362 -33.58 10.39 18.42
C THR A 362 -32.56 10.62 19.54
N SER A 363 -33.00 10.66 20.80
CA SER A 363 -32.12 10.81 21.97
C SER A 363 -31.11 9.66 22.11
N GLU A 364 -31.54 8.41 21.88
CA GLU A 364 -30.64 7.26 21.86
C GLU A 364 -29.62 7.34 20.71
N PHE A 365 -30.05 7.76 19.52
CA PHE A 365 -29.18 7.93 18.36
C PHE A 365 -28.13 9.03 18.60
N ASP A 366 -28.53 10.20 19.07
CA ASP A 366 -27.63 11.32 19.38
C ASP A 366 -26.64 10.94 20.49
N GLY A 367 -27.14 10.27 21.55
CA GLY A 367 -26.29 9.74 22.62
C GLY A 367 -25.35 8.62 22.17
N ALA A 368 -25.71 7.82 21.18
CA ALA A 368 -24.81 6.84 20.56
C ALA A 368 -23.77 7.51 19.65
N ALA A 369 -24.19 8.50 18.85
CA ALA A 369 -23.31 9.25 17.95
C ALA A 369 -22.24 10.02 18.74
N ALA A 370 -22.62 10.73 19.81
CA ALA A 370 -21.69 11.40 20.72
C ALA A 370 -20.62 10.44 21.26
N ARG A 371 -21.04 9.31 21.85
CA ARG A 371 -20.12 8.27 22.37
C ARG A 371 -19.21 7.67 21.30
N ILE A 372 -19.64 7.59 20.04
CA ILE A 372 -18.81 7.12 18.92
C ILE A 372 -17.78 8.19 18.51
N MET A 373 -18.17 9.46 18.51
CA MET A 373 -17.27 10.57 18.21
C MET A 373 -16.20 10.74 19.31
N ASP A 374 -16.58 10.71 20.58
CA ASP A 374 -15.64 10.79 21.71
C ASP A 374 -14.60 9.66 21.63
N ARG A 375 -15.04 8.41 21.45
CA ARG A 375 -14.16 7.24 21.28
C ARG A 375 -13.32 7.27 20.01
N ARG A 376 -13.63 8.10 19.01
CA ARG A 376 -12.78 8.33 17.84
C ARG A 376 -11.75 9.42 18.12
N PHE A 377 -12.14 10.48 18.81
CA PHE A 377 -11.26 11.57 19.21
C PHE A 377 -10.19 11.10 20.20
N GLU A 378 -10.57 10.30 21.20
CA GLU A 378 -9.67 9.68 22.17
C GLU A 378 -8.61 8.80 21.48
N ARG A 379 -9.04 7.88 20.59
CA ARG A 379 -8.11 7.06 19.79
C ARG A 379 -7.23 7.88 18.83
N LEU A 380 -7.72 8.99 18.31
CA LEU A 380 -6.93 9.91 17.48
C LEU A 380 -5.84 10.60 18.31
N LEU A 381 -6.15 11.01 19.55
CA LEU A 381 -5.15 11.55 20.48
C LEU A 381 -4.11 10.49 20.87
N GLU A 382 -4.53 9.27 21.22
CA GLU A 382 -3.62 8.17 21.54
C GLU A 382 -2.67 7.84 20.38
N THR A 383 -3.18 7.73 19.14
CA THR A 383 -2.34 7.47 17.96
C THR A 383 -1.46 8.66 17.59
N THR A 384 -1.91 9.89 17.79
CA THR A 384 -1.05 11.08 17.60
C THR A 384 0.07 11.11 18.63
N GLN A 385 -0.22 10.75 19.89
CA GLN A 385 0.77 10.70 20.96
C GLN A 385 1.81 9.59 20.73
N SER A 386 1.40 8.39 20.30
CA SER A 386 2.32 7.29 20.04
C SER A 386 3.22 7.56 18.83
N VAL A 387 2.68 8.11 17.74
CA VAL A 387 3.47 8.53 16.56
C VAL A 387 4.45 9.64 16.93
N MET A 388 4.06 10.60 17.78
CA MET A 388 4.95 11.65 18.27
C MET A 388 6.09 11.09 19.15
N GLN A 389 5.80 10.11 20.02
CA GLN A 389 6.83 9.43 20.81
C GLN A 389 7.79 8.62 19.93
N GLU A 390 7.27 7.89 18.93
CA GLU A 390 8.09 7.15 17.97
C GLU A 390 8.98 8.09 17.14
N ALA A 391 8.46 9.26 16.72
CA ALA A 391 9.24 10.27 16.01
C ALA A 391 10.35 10.87 16.88
N LEU A 392 10.10 11.12 18.17
CA LEU A 392 11.11 11.59 19.12
C LEU A 392 12.21 10.53 19.34
N LEU A 393 11.85 9.25 19.51
CA LEU A 393 12.83 8.16 19.65
C LEU A 393 13.67 7.98 18.38
N LYS A 394 13.07 8.13 17.19
CA LYS A 394 13.81 8.11 15.91
C LYS A 394 14.76 9.31 15.79
N LEU A 395 14.33 10.50 16.22
CA LEU A 395 15.18 11.70 16.21
C LEU A 395 16.37 11.54 17.17
N ASP A 396 16.14 11.02 18.38
CA ASP A 396 17.17 10.75 19.37
C ASP A 396 18.21 9.73 18.85
N ALA A 397 17.73 8.61 18.30
CA ALA A 397 18.58 7.59 17.67
C ALA A 397 19.41 8.16 16.50
N ARG A 398 18.82 8.99 15.62
CA ARG A 398 19.56 9.68 14.55
C ARG A 398 20.57 10.69 15.10
N SER A 399 20.26 11.37 16.20
CA SER A 399 21.20 12.29 16.84
C SER A 399 22.42 11.55 17.41
N ALA A 400 22.20 10.38 18.02
CA ALA A 400 23.25 9.50 18.53
C ALA A 400 24.12 8.92 17.39
N GLU A 401 23.51 8.51 16.27
CA GLU A 401 24.24 8.08 15.06
C GLU A 401 25.13 9.20 14.50
N VAL A 402 24.60 10.42 14.38
CA VAL A 402 25.36 11.59 13.90
C VAL A 402 26.49 11.94 14.87
N GLN A 403 26.24 11.91 16.18
CA GLN A 403 27.26 12.16 17.20
C GLN A 403 28.37 11.11 17.16
N ALA A 404 28.03 9.83 17.05
CA ALA A 404 29.00 8.73 16.93
C ALA A 404 29.81 8.83 15.63
N SER A 405 29.17 9.17 14.51
CA SER A 405 29.84 9.41 13.23
C SER A 405 30.82 10.59 13.30
N ALA A 406 30.40 11.72 13.90
CA ALA A 406 31.24 12.89 14.10
C ALA A 406 32.44 12.59 15.03
N GLN A 407 32.21 11.88 16.14
CA GLN A 407 33.30 11.43 17.03
C GLN A 407 34.27 10.47 16.31
N GLY A 408 33.76 9.56 15.48
CA GLY A 408 34.57 8.67 14.64
C GLY A 408 35.42 9.43 13.60
N ALA A 409 34.86 10.46 12.98
CA ALA A 409 35.59 11.33 12.04
C ALA A 409 36.69 12.14 12.75
N VAL A 410 36.40 12.72 13.92
CA VAL A 410 37.40 13.43 14.74
C VAL A 410 38.51 12.49 15.22
N ASN A 411 38.18 11.30 15.73
CA ASN A 411 39.18 10.35 16.21
C ASN A 411 40.04 9.78 15.08
N SER A 412 39.47 9.54 13.89
CA SER A 412 40.24 9.04 12.73
C SER A 412 41.15 10.10 12.12
N THR A 413 40.72 11.37 12.07
CA THR A 413 41.56 12.50 11.64
C THR A 413 42.68 12.79 12.64
N LEU A 414 42.41 12.75 13.96
CA LEU A 414 43.43 12.83 15.00
C LEU A 414 44.48 11.71 14.84
N ALA A 415 44.05 10.46 14.66
CA ALA A 415 44.95 9.33 14.47
C ALA A 415 45.75 9.41 13.16
N ALA A 416 45.19 10.00 12.10
CA ALA A 416 45.91 10.27 10.86
C ALA A 416 46.98 11.36 11.04
N LEU A 417 46.65 12.47 11.71
CA LEU A 417 47.59 13.53 12.05
C LEU A 417 48.72 13.03 12.95
N GLN A 418 48.41 12.19 13.94
CA GLN A 418 49.42 11.57 14.80
C GLN A 418 50.39 10.69 13.99
N ARG A 419 49.86 9.79 13.13
CA ARG A 419 50.71 8.96 12.25
C ARG A 419 51.54 9.78 11.26
N GLN A 420 51.00 10.91 10.79
CA GLN A 420 51.75 11.84 9.94
C GLN A 420 52.87 12.55 10.71
N ALA A 421 52.63 12.99 11.93
CA ALA A 421 53.64 13.59 12.79
C ALA A 421 54.75 12.59 13.15
N GLU A 422 54.38 11.35 13.52
CA GLU A 422 55.33 10.25 13.77
C GLU A 422 56.16 9.91 12.53
N SER A 423 55.55 9.86 11.34
CA SER A 423 56.29 9.57 10.10
C SER A 423 57.24 10.71 9.70
N GLN A 424 56.83 11.97 9.85
CA GLN A 424 57.70 13.13 9.63
C GLN A 424 58.86 13.18 10.64
N MET A 425 58.59 12.92 11.92
CA MET A 425 59.63 12.85 12.95
C MET A 425 60.64 11.73 12.66
N ASN A 426 60.17 10.54 12.27
CA ASN A 426 61.03 9.43 11.89
C ASN A 426 61.84 9.72 10.61
N ALA A 427 61.25 10.41 9.63
CA ALA A 427 61.96 10.84 8.43
C ALA A 427 63.10 11.82 8.78
N VAL A 428 62.81 12.88 9.54
CA VAL A 428 63.83 13.85 10.00
C VAL A 428 64.89 13.19 10.88
N LEU A 429 64.53 12.23 11.73
CA LEU A 429 65.48 11.46 12.54
C LEU A 429 66.39 10.59 11.66
N SER A 430 65.84 9.92 10.65
CA SER A 430 66.64 9.14 9.70
C SER A 430 67.58 10.01 8.85
N GLU A 431 67.10 11.16 8.38
CA GLU A 431 67.88 12.11 7.57
C GLU A 431 68.98 12.80 8.39
N THR A 432 68.71 13.14 9.65
CA THR A 432 69.74 13.67 10.57
C THR A 432 70.76 12.60 10.97
N LYS A 433 70.33 11.35 11.18
CA LYS A 433 71.24 10.21 11.40
C LYS A 433 72.12 9.94 10.18
N GLU A 434 71.56 9.99 8.98
CA GLU A 434 72.32 9.83 7.73
C GLU A 434 73.32 10.97 7.55
N ARG A 435 72.91 12.25 7.69
CA ARG A 435 73.83 13.40 7.67
C ARG A 435 74.95 13.27 8.69
N ALA A 436 74.65 12.83 9.92
CA ALA A 436 75.66 12.61 10.95
C ALA A 436 76.64 11.49 10.56
N ALA A 437 76.15 10.37 10.02
CA ALA A 437 76.98 9.28 9.53
C ALA A 437 77.87 9.70 8.35
N SER A 438 77.33 10.47 7.38
CA SER A 438 78.09 11.03 6.27
C SER A 438 79.15 12.03 6.73
N ALA A 439 78.82 12.89 7.69
CA ALA A 439 79.77 13.85 8.27
C ALA A 439 80.92 13.15 9.01
N LEU A 440 80.60 12.12 9.82
CA LEU A 440 81.60 11.28 10.47
C LEU A 440 82.47 10.56 9.44
N SER A 441 81.89 9.92 8.42
CA SER A 441 82.64 9.24 7.36
C SER A 441 83.54 10.19 6.56
N SER A 442 83.09 11.42 6.30
CA SER A 442 83.89 12.47 5.65
C SER A 442 85.08 12.90 6.51
N LEU A 443 84.87 13.13 7.81
CA LEU A 443 85.93 13.47 8.76
C LEU A 443 86.96 12.33 8.89
N ASP A 444 86.48 11.09 8.90
CA ASP A 444 87.28 9.87 8.90
C ASP A 444 88.15 9.74 7.64
N ALA A 445 87.62 10.10 6.48
CA ALA A 445 88.35 10.13 5.22
C ALA A 445 89.39 11.25 5.18
N GLU A 446 89.05 12.45 5.66
CA GLU A 446 89.97 13.58 5.80
C GLU A 446 91.13 13.24 6.74
N ASN A 447 90.85 12.62 7.89
CA ASN A 447 91.88 12.20 8.85
C ASN A 447 92.81 11.12 8.27
N ARG A 448 92.27 10.13 7.54
CA ARG A 448 93.09 9.14 6.80
C ARG A 448 93.99 9.82 5.77
N ALA A 449 93.44 10.73 4.95
CA ALA A 449 94.22 11.48 3.97
C ALA A 449 95.33 12.33 4.61
N ALA A 450 95.03 13.03 5.71
CA ALA A 450 96.02 13.79 6.48
C ALA A 450 97.13 12.89 7.07
N CYS A 451 96.78 11.70 7.56
CA CYS A 451 97.75 10.70 8.03
C CYS A 451 98.61 10.14 6.89
N GLU A 452 98.04 9.87 5.72
CA GLU A 452 98.80 9.43 4.54
C GLU A 452 99.76 10.50 4.03
N VAL A 453 99.32 11.76 3.94
CA VAL A 453 100.20 12.89 3.59
C VAL A 453 101.34 13.04 4.60
N ARG A 454 101.04 12.90 5.90
CA ARG A 454 102.07 12.94 6.96
C ARG A 454 103.03 11.75 6.87
N ARG A 455 102.55 10.55 6.56
CA ARG A 455 103.38 9.35 6.32
C ARG A 455 104.31 9.57 5.11
N GLN A 456 103.77 10.02 3.98
CA GLN A 456 104.56 10.30 2.76
C GLN A 456 105.61 11.40 3.01
N ALA A 457 105.27 12.44 3.78
CA ALA A 457 106.22 13.49 4.16
C ALA A 457 107.39 12.92 5.01
N LEU A 458 107.08 12.08 6.01
CA LEU A 458 108.08 11.39 6.83
C LEU A 458 108.93 10.40 6.01
N GLU A 459 108.32 9.64 5.11
CA GLU A 459 109.04 8.74 4.19
C GLU A 459 109.99 9.52 3.28
N ALA A 460 109.57 10.67 2.74
CA ALA A 460 110.42 11.56 1.97
C ALA A 460 111.53 12.22 2.81
N GLU A 461 111.30 12.47 4.11
CA GLU A 461 112.34 12.92 5.04
C GLU A 461 113.36 11.83 5.34
N VAL A 462 112.91 10.60 5.60
CA VAL A 462 113.76 9.43 5.82
C VAL A 462 114.58 9.10 4.57
N ALA A 463 113.97 9.14 3.38
CA ALA A 463 114.69 8.97 2.11
C ALA A 463 115.77 10.05 1.92
N ARG A 464 115.43 11.34 2.11
CA ARG A 464 116.41 12.45 2.07
C ARG A 464 117.50 12.32 3.14
N ALA A 465 117.19 11.77 4.32
CA ALA A 465 118.17 11.53 5.37
C ALA A 465 119.12 10.36 5.01
N ALA A 466 118.60 9.29 4.40
CA ALA A 466 119.38 8.16 3.90
C ALA A 466 120.26 8.54 2.69
N GLU A 467 119.77 9.38 1.78
CA GLU A 467 120.59 9.98 0.71
C GLU A 467 121.72 10.83 1.31
N LYS A 468 121.41 11.71 2.26
CA LYS A 468 122.44 12.52 2.95
C LYS A 468 123.46 11.66 3.69
N SER A 469 123.04 10.59 4.38
CA SER A 469 123.96 9.72 5.13
C SER A 469 124.82 8.85 4.20
N THR A 470 124.26 8.35 3.10
CA THR A 470 125.03 7.62 2.08
C THR A 470 125.99 8.53 1.31
N ASP A 471 125.64 9.78 1.04
CA ASP A 471 126.57 10.78 0.49
C ASP A 471 127.65 11.21 1.49
N GLN A 472 127.32 11.35 2.78
CA GLN A 472 128.30 11.57 3.85
C GLN A 472 129.25 10.38 3.97
N LEU A 473 128.74 9.14 3.94
CA LEU A 473 129.55 7.92 3.93
C LEU A 473 130.43 7.85 2.67
N ARG A 474 129.89 8.18 1.48
CA ARG A 474 130.65 8.24 0.22
C ARG A 474 131.76 9.29 0.27
N LYS A 475 131.51 10.46 0.86
CA LYS A 475 132.52 11.51 1.08
C LYS A 475 133.56 11.07 2.10
N GLY A 476 133.14 10.45 3.21
CA GLY A 476 134.02 9.89 4.24
C GLY A 476 134.90 8.76 3.70
N MET A 477 134.33 7.84 2.92
CA MET A 477 135.04 6.75 2.24
C MET A 477 136.06 7.29 1.23
N LYS A 478 135.69 8.32 0.44
CA LYS A 478 136.64 9.00 -0.44
C LYS A 478 137.77 9.66 0.36
N ALA A 479 137.46 10.40 1.42
CA ALA A 479 138.47 11.03 2.27
C ALA A 479 139.39 10.00 2.95
N PHE A 480 138.83 8.89 3.42
CA PHE A 480 139.58 7.77 3.99
C PHE A 480 140.48 7.11 2.93
N LEU A 481 139.96 6.78 1.74
CA LEU A 481 140.77 6.21 0.66
C LEU A 481 141.85 7.17 0.17
N TYR A 482 141.57 8.48 0.08
CA TYR A 482 142.61 9.47 -0.19
C TYR A 482 143.65 9.52 0.95
N SER A 483 143.24 9.44 2.21
CA SER A 483 144.16 9.37 3.35
C SER A 483 145.03 8.11 3.32
N CYS A 484 144.45 6.94 3.02
CA CYS A 484 145.18 5.68 2.86
C CYS A 484 146.09 5.68 1.63
N LEU A 485 145.65 6.27 0.51
CA LEU A 485 146.47 6.39 -0.70
C LEU A 485 147.63 7.36 -0.48
N VAL A 486 147.40 8.49 0.18
CA VAL A 486 148.45 9.43 0.59
C VAL A 486 149.39 8.77 1.59
N ALA A 487 148.89 8.06 2.61
CA ALA A 487 149.73 7.33 3.56
C ALA A 487 150.56 6.22 2.88
N ALA A 488 149.98 5.48 1.93
CA ALA A 488 150.69 4.45 1.18
C ALA A 488 151.70 5.04 0.18
N VAL A 489 151.38 6.14 -0.51
CA VAL A 489 152.31 6.85 -1.39
C VAL A 489 153.41 7.52 -0.57
N SER A 490 153.12 8.08 0.60
CA SER A 490 154.12 8.58 1.54
C SER A 490 154.98 7.45 2.10
N ALA A 491 154.42 6.28 2.41
CA ALA A 491 155.19 5.12 2.83
C ALA A 491 156.05 4.55 1.69
N VAL A 492 155.61 4.62 0.43
CA VAL A 492 156.42 4.28 -0.75
C VAL A 492 157.48 5.35 -1.04
N ASP A 493 157.19 6.63 -0.82
CA ASP A 493 158.16 7.73 -0.93
C ASP A 493 159.22 7.62 0.18
N GLU A 494 158.83 7.40 1.43
CA GLU A 494 159.73 7.07 2.56
C GLU A 494 160.50 5.77 2.32
N HIS A 495 159.86 4.71 1.80
CA HIS A 495 160.58 3.48 1.44
C HIS A 495 161.53 3.72 0.26
N SER A 496 161.19 4.59 -0.70
CA SER A 496 162.07 4.93 -1.81
C SER A 496 163.25 5.79 -1.36
N LYS A 497 163.02 6.76 -0.46
CA LYS A 497 164.07 7.54 0.22
C LYS A 497 164.95 6.66 1.09
N SER A 498 164.36 5.74 1.84
CA SER A 498 165.09 4.72 2.63
C SER A 498 165.89 3.78 1.72
N THR A 499 165.34 3.35 0.59
CA THR A 499 166.07 2.53 -0.41
C THR A 499 167.20 3.33 -1.07
N LEU A 500 166.99 4.63 -1.33
CA LEU A 500 168.00 5.54 -1.88
C LEU A 500 169.10 5.83 -0.85
N GLU A 501 168.77 6.06 0.42
CA GLU A 501 169.72 6.18 1.53
C GLU A 501 170.49 4.87 1.72
N ASN A 502 169.83 3.71 1.66
CA ASN A 502 170.47 2.39 1.79
C ASN A 502 171.39 2.07 0.60
N LEU A 503 171.09 2.58 -0.62
CA LEU A 503 172.03 2.54 -1.75
C LEU A 503 173.19 3.54 -1.62
N THR A 504 173.04 4.58 -0.80
CA THR A 504 174.08 5.58 -0.52
C THR A 504 174.90 5.21 0.72
N LYS A 505 174.60 4.08 1.39
CA LYS A 505 175.12 3.78 2.73
C LYS A 505 175.29 2.29 3.01
N ASP A 506 175.85 1.54 2.05
CA ASP A 506 176.42 0.24 2.37
C ASP A 506 177.64 0.43 3.30
N GLY A 507 177.42 0.13 4.59
CA GLY A 507 178.27 0.56 5.69
C GLY A 507 178.19 -0.31 6.96
N GLY A 508 177.53 -1.47 6.87
CA GLY A 508 177.74 -2.61 7.77
C GLY A 508 176.99 -2.66 9.12
N LYS A 509 176.51 -3.89 9.41
CA LYS A 509 176.26 -4.50 10.75
C LYS A 509 175.10 -3.91 11.60
N SER A 510 174.30 -4.70 12.33
CA SER A 510 174.13 -6.17 12.39
C SER A 510 172.93 -6.56 13.28
N LEU A 511 172.17 -7.58 12.85
CA LEU A 511 171.54 -8.66 13.64
C LEU A 511 170.59 -8.42 14.85
N GLN A 512 169.54 -9.25 14.84
CA GLN A 512 168.80 -9.90 15.95
C GLN A 512 167.52 -9.21 16.48
N GLU A 513 166.29 -9.65 16.09
CA GLU A 513 165.48 -10.82 16.55
C GLU A 513 164.87 -10.65 17.97
N ALA A 514 163.67 -11.12 18.33
CA ALA A 514 162.50 -11.65 17.60
C ALA A 514 161.31 -11.86 18.60
N HIS A 515 160.14 -12.30 18.09
CA HIS A 515 159.05 -13.01 18.81
C HIS A 515 158.18 -12.21 19.83
N ASP A 516 156.91 -12.55 20.12
CA ASP A 516 156.02 -13.59 19.55
C ASP A 516 154.51 -13.29 19.75
N GLY A 517 153.63 -13.98 19.00
CA GLY A 517 152.24 -14.35 19.35
C GLY A 517 151.14 -13.26 19.43
N GLY A 518 149.86 -13.54 19.15
CA GLY A 518 149.22 -14.76 18.65
C GLY A 518 147.79 -14.95 19.22
N ASN A 519 146.82 -15.37 18.37
CA ASN A 519 145.41 -15.72 18.69
C ASN A 519 144.52 -14.60 19.29
N GLY A 520 143.18 -14.66 19.25
CA GLY A 520 142.24 -15.63 18.65
C GLY A 520 140.93 -15.74 19.44
N SER A 521 139.85 -16.25 18.83
CA SER A 521 138.54 -16.58 19.44
C SER A 521 137.65 -15.42 19.97
N ALA A 522 136.35 -15.57 20.23
CA ALA A 522 135.26 -16.43 19.69
C ALA A 522 133.91 -16.08 20.40
N ASN A 523 132.78 -16.59 19.86
CA ASN A 523 131.44 -16.68 20.48
C ASN A 523 130.68 -15.35 20.74
N SER A 524 129.34 -15.29 20.83
CA SER A 524 128.26 -16.30 20.81
C SER A 524 127.09 -15.81 19.92
N ALA A 525 126.52 -16.59 19.00
CA ALA A 525 125.42 -17.56 19.22
C ALA A 525 124.14 -16.96 19.85
N ASN A 526 123.09 -16.81 19.02
CA ASN A 526 121.72 -17.39 19.08
C ASN A 526 121.21 -18.02 20.41
N PRO A 527 119.87 -18.16 20.66
CA PRO A 527 118.86 -18.54 19.64
C PRO A 527 117.39 -18.02 19.80
N GLU A 528 116.58 -18.33 18.77
CA GLU A 528 115.19 -18.86 18.72
C GLU A 528 114.00 -18.24 19.53
N GLY A 529 112.78 -18.45 18.99
CA GLY A 529 111.48 -18.00 19.55
C GLY A 529 110.84 -19.00 20.53
N PRO A 530 109.50 -19.29 20.53
CA PRO A 530 108.51 -19.03 19.47
C PRO A 530 107.05 -18.68 19.91
N GLU A 531 106.15 -18.57 18.92
CA GLU A 531 104.73 -19.02 18.86
C GLU A 531 103.56 -18.57 19.81
N ILE A 532 102.51 -18.03 19.15
CA ILE A 532 101.06 -18.46 19.17
C ILE A 532 100.07 -18.01 20.30
N LEU A 533 99.17 -17.09 19.91
CA LEU A 533 97.70 -16.94 20.22
C LEU A 533 97.21 -16.74 21.68
N PRO A 534 95.93 -16.31 21.94
CA PRO A 534 94.83 -15.90 21.04
C PRO A 534 94.18 -14.51 21.33
N ALA A 535 93.12 -14.23 20.54
CA ALA A 535 92.10 -13.16 20.51
C ALA A 535 91.83 -12.23 21.72
N PRO A 536 91.37 -10.97 21.47
CA PRO A 536 90.91 -10.03 22.49
C PRO A 536 89.44 -10.25 22.87
N ASP A 537 89.15 -10.07 24.16
CA ASP A 537 87.81 -10.03 24.73
C ASP A 537 87.55 -8.58 25.21
N THR A 538 86.67 -7.84 24.54
CA THR A 538 86.08 -6.58 25.06
C THR A 538 84.86 -6.15 24.25
N ASP A 539 83.70 -6.71 24.60
CA ASP A 539 82.46 -5.92 24.64
C ASP A 539 82.48 -5.15 25.97
N PRO A 540 82.02 -3.89 26.03
CA PRO A 540 80.66 -3.72 26.54
C PRO A 540 79.87 -2.54 25.96
N PHE A 541 78.59 -2.80 25.70
CA PHE A 541 77.47 -1.86 25.78
C PHE A 541 77.55 -0.58 24.92
N THR A 542 76.68 -0.50 23.92
CA THR A 542 75.96 0.75 23.66
C THR A 542 74.51 0.47 23.28
N HIS A 543 73.61 1.25 23.87
CA HIS A 543 72.14 1.18 23.75
C HIS A 543 71.63 1.83 22.46
#